data_AF-A0A966VA85-F1
#
_entry.id   AF-A0A966VA85-F1
#
_cell.length_a   1.000
_cell.length_b   1.000
_cell.length_c   1.000
_cell.angle_alpha   90.00
_cell.angle_beta   90.00
_cell.angle_gamma   90.00
#
_symmetry.space_group_name_H-M   'P 1'
#
loop_
_entity.id
_entity.type
_entity.pdbx_description
1 polymer ?
#
loop_
_entity_poly.entity_id
_entity_poly.type
_entity_poly.pdbx_seq_one_letter_code
_entity_poly.pdbx_strand_id
1 'polypeptide(L)'
;MLNNEQKYQLIQLIGYKEEIANNLFHMESILKQYFPKEYNLAYQHWIPQILTALHDDDRWLSRGQYSVQDTIDHIHDTDCGSGVNKYIK
;
A
#
# COMPACT_ATOMS: atom_id res chain seq x y z
N MET A 1 -14.58 -14.90 10.56
CA MET A 1 -15.43 -13.73 10.87
C MET A 1 -14.82 -12.86 11.94
N LEU A 2 -14.59 -11.59 11.61
CA LEU A 2 -14.04 -10.52 12.44
C LEU A 2 -15.10 -10.00 13.41
N ASN A 3 -14.68 -9.69 14.63
CA ASN A 3 -15.51 -8.97 15.60
C ASN A 3 -15.58 -7.46 15.28
N ASN A 4 -16.46 -6.73 15.97
CA ASN A 4 -16.69 -5.30 15.71
C ASN A 4 -15.43 -4.44 15.89
N GLU A 5 -14.61 -4.77 16.90
CA GLU A 5 -13.35 -4.07 17.14
C GLU A 5 -12.38 -4.28 15.99
N GLN A 6 -12.20 -5.54 15.53
CA GLN A 6 -11.36 -5.87 14.40
C GLN A 6 -11.80 -5.17 13.11
N LYS A 7 -13.11 -5.07 12.87
CA LYS A 7 -13.66 -4.32 11.72
C LYS A 7 -13.35 -2.83 11.81
N TYR A 8 -13.50 -2.24 12.99
CA TYR A 8 -13.14 -0.85 13.22
C TYR A 8 -11.65 -0.61 12.97
N GLN A 9 -10.78 -1.46 13.51
CA GLN A 9 -9.33 -1.37 13.32
C GLN A 9 -8.91 -1.58 11.86
N LEU A 10 -9.58 -2.45 11.11
CA LEU A 10 -9.34 -2.63 9.67
C LEU A 10 -9.67 -1.37 8.87
N ILE A 11 -10.77 -0.68 9.21
CA ILE A 11 -11.11 0.61 8.60
C ILE A 11 -10.03 1.65 8.93
N GLN A 12 -9.53 1.70 10.17
CA GLN A 12 -8.44 2.61 10.52
C GLN A 12 -7.17 2.31 9.73
N LEU A 13 -6.81 1.04 9.58
CA LEU A 13 -5.65 0.61 8.79
C LEU A 13 -5.74 1.08 7.33
N ILE A 14 -6.90 0.90 6.70
CA ILE A 14 -7.17 1.40 5.34
C ILE A 14 -7.03 2.93 5.30
N GLY A 15 -7.58 3.62 6.30
CA GLY A 15 -7.45 5.07 6.43
C GLY A 15 -5.99 5.54 6.48
N TYR A 16 -5.15 4.90 7.30
CA TYR A 16 -3.73 5.25 7.40
C TYR A 16 -2.96 4.95 6.11
N LYS A 17 -3.28 3.87 5.41
CA LYS A 17 -2.70 3.56 4.09
C LYS A 17 -2.92 4.73 3.11
N GLU A 18 -4.16 5.20 3.01
CA GLU A 18 -4.51 6.32 2.12
C GLU A 18 -3.87 7.64 2.58
N GLU A 19 -3.78 7.86 3.90
CA GLU A 19 -3.10 9.04 4.45
C GLU A 19 -1.61 9.08 4.08
N ILE A 20 -0.92 7.92 4.12
CA ILE A 20 0.48 7.84 3.68
C ILE A 20 0.59 8.17 2.19
N ALA A 21 -0.29 7.63 1.34
CA ALA A 21 -0.28 7.94 -0.09
C ALA A 21 -0.52 9.43 -0.36
N ASN A 22 -1.47 10.06 0.35
CA ASN A 22 -1.74 11.48 0.22
C ASN A 22 -0.56 12.36 0.71
N ASN A 23 0.04 12.00 1.84
CA ASN A 23 1.24 12.69 2.34
C ASN A 23 2.40 12.57 1.35
N LEU A 24 2.58 11.39 0.74
CA LEU A 24 3.59 11.16 -0.29
C LEU A 24 3.37 12.05 -1.52
N PHE A 25 2.12 12.19 -1.97
CA PHE A 25 1.76 13.11 -3.06
C PHE A 25 2.10 14.57 -2.73
N HIS A 26 1.83 15.01 -1.50
CA HIS A 26 2.22 16.36 -1.06
C HIS A 26 3.75 16.54 -1.04
N MET A 27 4.50 15.54 -0.57
CA MET A 27 5.96 15.56 -0.61
C MET A 27 6.48 15.61 -2.05
N GLU A 28 5.93 14.79 -2.96
CA GLU A 28 6.26 14.80 -4.38
C GLU A 28 6.03 16.19 -4.99
N SER A 29 4.89 16.82 -4.70
CA SER A 29 4.57 18.17 -5.20
C SER A 29 5.57 19.22 -4.72
N ILE A 30 5.94 19.20 -3.43
CA ILE A 30 6.96 20.10 -2.87
C ILE A 30 8.32 19.88 -3.57
N LEU A 31 8.74 18.62 -3.72
CA LEU A 31 10.00 18.30 -4.40
C LEU A 31 9.98 18.79 -5.85
N LYS A 32 8.89 18.53 -6.57
CA LYS A 32 8.74 18.92 -7.97
C LYS A 32 8.79 20.43 -8.15
N GLN A 33 8.18 21.20 -7.26
CA GLN A 33 8.09 22.65 -7.36
C GLN A 33 9.36 23.36 -6.89
N TYR A 34 9.98 22.90 -5.80
CA TYR A 34 11.04 23.64 -5.11
C TYR A 34 12.42 22.98 -5.18
N PHE A 35 12.49 21.67 -5.41
CA PHE A 35 13.72 20.86 -5.34
C PHE A 35 13.83 19.88 -6.53
N PRO A 36 13.86 20.36 -7.78
CA PRO A 36 13.71 19.51 -8.96
C PRO A 36 14.83 18.47 -9.14
N LYS A 37 16.03 18.72 -8.59
CA LYS A 37 17.13 17.75 -8.60
C LYS A 37 16.82 16.57 -7.67
N GLU A 38 16.35 16.87 -6.46
CA GLU A 38 15.96 15.91 -5.45
C GLU A 38 14.68 15.15 -5.87
N TYR A 39 13.74 15.83 -6.54
CA TYR A 39 12.58 15.20 -7.15
C TYR A 39 12.97 14.06 -8.10
N ASN A 40 13.93 14.29 -9.00
CA ASN A 40 14.36 13.25 -9.94
C ASN A 40 14.90 12.00 -9.22
N LEU A 41 15.70 12.20 -8.15
CA LEU A 41 16.21 11.09 -7.33
C LEU A 41 15.07 10.40 -6.58
N ALA A 42 14.18 11.17 -5.95
CA ALA A 42 13.04 10.65 -5.20
C ALA A 42 12.10 9.80 -6.07
N TYR A 43 11.76 10.32 -7.26
CA TYR A 43 10.86 9.69 -8.22
C TYR A 43 11.44 8.42 -8.86
N GLN A 44 12.77 8.27 -8.87
CA GLN A 44 13.44 7.06 -9.36
C GLN A 44 13.73 6.03 -8.25
N HIS A 45 13.64 6.44 -6.98
CA HIS A 45 14.02 5.62 -5.84
C HIS A 45 12.84 5.38 -4.90
N TRP A 46 12.68 6.22 -3.89
CA TRP A 46 11.86 5.89 -2.74
C TRP A 46 10.36 6.19 -2.95
N ILE A 47 9.98 7.13 -3.82
CA ILE A 47 8.55 7.40 -4.10
C ILE A 47 7.87 6.15 -4.70
N PRO A 48 8.39 5.53 -5.77
CA PRO A 48 7.86 4.27 -6.28
C PRO A 48 7.84 3.16 -5.24
N GLN A 49 8.90 3.01 -4.45
CA GLN A 49 8.99 1.93 -3.45
C GLN A 49 7.90 2.03 -2.39
N ILE A 50 7.61 3.24 -1.91
CA ILE A 50 6.54 3.46 -0.94
C ILE A 50 5.18 3.22 -1.61
N LEU A 51 4.95 3.74 -2.82
CA LEU A 51 3.69 3.50 -3.54
C LEU A 51 3.43 2.01 -3.78
N THR A 52 4.43 1.26 -4.28
CA THR A 52 4.35 -0.19 -4.49
C THR A 52 4.17 -0.97 -3.19
N ALA A 53 4.71 -0.47 -2.07
CA ALA A 53 4.47 -1.10 -0.78
C ALA A 53 3.03 -0.89 -0.28
N LEU A 54 2.40 0.24 -0.61
CA LEU A 54 1.02 0.54 -0.23
C LEU A 54 0.00 -0.15 -1.15
N HIS A 55 0.24 -0.10 -2.46
CA HIS A 55 -0.60 -0.66 -3.51
C HIS A 55 0.24 -1.60 -4.37
N ASP A 56 -0.30 -2.75 -4.76
CA ASP A 56 0.34 -3.57 -5.80
C ASP A 56 0.12 -2.89 -7.17
N ASP A 57 0.81 -1.76 -7.34
CA ASP A 57 0.70 -0.88 -8.50
C ASP A 57 1.70 -1.34 -9.56
N ASP A 58 1.14 -1.93 -10.61
CA ASP A 58 1.81 -2.48 -11.78
C ASP A 58 2.53 -1.42 -12.64
N ARG A 59 2.34 -0.13 -12.35
CA ARG A 59 3.14 0.96 -12.95
C ARG A 59 4.61 0.91 -12.54
N TRP A 60 4.95 0.23 -11.44
CA TRP A 60 6.32 0.16 -10.91
C TRP A 60 6.79 -1.30 -10.81
N LEU A 61 8.11 -1.52 -11.01
CA LEU A 61 8.69 -2.86 -10.87
C LEU A 61 8.32 -3.46 -9.52
N SER A 62 7.84 -4.71 -9.48
CA SER A 62 7.51 -5.39 -8.22
C SER A 62 8.77 -5.46 -7.34
N ARG A 63 8.80 -4.62 -6.31
CA ARG A 63 9.95 -4.51 -5.39
C ARG A 63 9.63 -5.01 -3.98
N GLY A 64 8.49 -5.67 -3.80
CA GLY A 64 8.12 -6.46 -2.64
C GLY A 64 7.13 -7.53 -3.09
N GLN A 65 7.27 -8.77 -2.61
CA GLN A 65 6.35 -9.87 -2.94
C GLN A 65 5.01 -9.77 -2.16
N TYR A 66 4.83 -8.71 -1.36
CA TYR A 66 3.72 -8.55 -0.43
C TYR A 66 3.58 -7.08 -0.02
N SER A 67 2.42 -6.50 -0.30
CA SER A 67 2.04 -5.10 -0.07
C SER A 67 1.07 -4.97 1.11
N VAL A 68 0.76 -3.72 1.50
CA VAL A 68 -0.32 -3.44 2.46
C VAL A 68 -1.67 -3.85 1.87
N GLN A 69 -1.86 -3.75 0.55
CA GLN A 69 -3.08 -4.24 -0.10
C GLN A 69 -3.22 -5.76 0.06
N ASP A 70 -2.16 -6.54 -0.16
CA ASP A 70 -2.17 -7.99 0.05
C ASP A 70 -2.54 -8.36 1.49
N THR A 71 -2.08 -7.55 2.45
CA THR A 71 -2.44 -7.72 3.87
C THR A 71 -3.92 -7.49 4.12
N ILE A 72 -4.48 -6.41 3.55
CA ILE A 72 -5.90 -6.07 3.67
C ILE A 72 -6.77 -7.16 3.01
N ASP A 73 -6.38 -7.60 1.81
CA ASP A 73 -7.09 -8.64 1.07
C ASP A 73 -7.08 -9.96 1.83
N HIS A 74 -5.92 -10.35 2.40
CA HIS A 74 -5.83 -11.55 3.22
C HIS A 74 -6.71 -11.51 4.48
N ILE A 75 -6.83 -10.34 5.12
CA ILE A 75 -7.72 -10.14 6.27
C ILE A 75 -9.19 -10.31 5.85
N HIS A 76 -9.58 -9.75 4.70
CA HIS A 76 -10.93 -9.89 4.16
C HIS A 76 -11.25 -11.34 3.76
N ASP A 77 -10.32 -12.04 3.12
CA ASP A 77 -10.47 -13.45 2.75
C ASP A 77 -10.68 -14.35 3.99
N THR A 78 -9.96 -14.04 5.07
CA THR A 78 -10.08 -14.73 6.36
C THR A 78 -11.41 -14.40 7.07
N ASP A 79 -11.97 -13.21 6.84
CA ASP A 79 -13.29 -12.82 7.35
C ASP A 79 -14.41 -13.63 6.68
N CYS A 80 -14.33 -13.81 5.36
CA CYS A 80 -15.31 -14.50 4.50
C CYS A 80 -15.39 -16.03 4.68
N GLY A 81 -14.52 -16.64 5.49
CA GLY A 81 -14.59 -18.07 5.83
C GLY A 81 -14.14 -19.03 4.73
N SER A 82 -13.62 -18.52 3.61
CA SER A 82 -12.97 -19.32 2.58
C SER A 82 -11.52 -19.57 2.95
N GLY A 83 -11.28 -20.65 3.71
CA GLY A 83 -9.98 -21.32 3.72
C GLY A 83 -9.70 -21.85 2.32
N VAL A 84 -9.12 -21.03 1.44
CA VAL A 84 -8.70 -21.46 0.12
C VAL A 84 -7.45 -22.32 0.30
N ASN A 85 -7.63 -23.63 0.26
CA ASN A 85 -6.55 -24.59 0.05
C ASN A 85 -5.77 -24.15 -1.20
N LYS A 86 -4.53 -23.69 -0.98
CA LYS A 86 -3.57 -23.40 -2.05
C LYS A 86 -3.43 -24.67 -2.89
N TYR A 87 -3.96 -24.68 -4.11
CA TYR A 87 -3.61 -25.69 -5.10
C TYR A 87 -2.14 -25.47 -5.44
N ILE A 88 -1.30 -26.37 -4.93
CA ILE A 88 0.06 -26.56 -5.41
C ILE A 88 -0.05 -27.09 -6.84
N LYS A 89 0.59 -26.42 -7.80
CA LYS A 89 0.93 -26.99 -9.10
C LYS A 89 2.44 -26.96 -9.26
#